data_AF-A0A9E1S5J5-F1
#
_entry.id   AF-A0A9E1S5J5-F1
#
_cell.length_a   1.000
_cell.length_b   1.000
_cell.length_c   1.000
_cell.angle_alpha   90.00
_cell.angle_beta   90.00
_cell.angle_gamma   90.00
#
_symmetry.space_group_name_H-M   'P 1'
#
loop_
_entity.id
_entity.type
_entity.pdbx_description
1 polymer ?
#
loop_
_entity_poly.entity_id
_entity_poly.type
_entity_poly.pdbx_seq_one_letter_code
_entity_poly.pdbx_strand_id
1 'polypeptide(L)' 'MTVILGIDPGSRKTGFGLISVNRNKPRYVSSGTIHLPSKEPLSVRLKVLFESLTEVIDTYQPQVASIERV' A
#
# COMPACT_ATOMS: atom_id res chain seq x y z
N MET A 1 -14.85 -11.67 -6.86
CA MET A 1 -13.58 -11.05 -7.32
C MET A 1 -12.98 -10.39 -6.10
N THR A 2 -11.74 -10.70 -5.77
CA THR A 2 -11.09 -10.21 -4.54
C THR A 2 -9.93 -9.31 -4.92
N VAL A 3 -9.94 -8.07 -4.46
CA VAL A 3 -8.84 -7.12 -4.58
C VAL A 3 -7.92 -7.30 -3.36
N ILE A 4 -6.63 -7.49 -3.63
CA ILE A 4 -5.59 -7.72 -2.63
C ILE A 4 -4.60 -6.57 -2.73
N LEU A 5 -4.34 -5.91 -1.60
CA LEU A 5 -3.31 -4.90 -1.43
C LEU A 5 -2.05 -5.58 -0.86
N GLY A 6 -0.93 -5.48 -1.56
CA GLY A 6 0.41 -5.79 -1.06
C GLY A 6 1.14 -4.52 -0.64
N ILE A 7 1.83 -4.56 0.51
CA ILE A 7 2.60 -3.44 1.06
C ILE A 7 4.05 -3.91 1.29
N ASP A 8 5.00 -3.16 0.76
CA ASP A 8 6.44 -3.29 0.99
C ASP A 8 6.91 -2.11 1.86
N PRO A 9 6.98 -2.26 3.20
CA PRO A 9 7.20 -1.16 4.12
C PRO A 9 8.66 -0.69 4.12
N GLY A 10 8.85 0.63 4.09
CA GLY A 10 10.18 1.20 4.22
C GLY A 10 10.20 2.60 4.85
N SER A 11 11.29 2.90 5.55
CA SER A 11 11.42 4.12 6.37
C SER A 11 11.48 5.42 5.56
N ARG A 12 11.84 5.35 4.28
CA ARG A 12 11.92 6.50 3.35
C ARG A 12 10.95 6.37 2.19
N LYS A 13 10.67 5.14 1.77
CA LYS A 13 9.80 4.79 0.66
C LYS A 13 9.04 3.54 1.06
N THR A 14 7.73 3.54 0.87
CA THR A 14 6.89 2.34 1.04
C THR A 14 6.23 2.03 -0.28
N GLY A 15 6.45 0.82 -0.81
CA GLY A 15 5.81 0.35 -2.03
C GLY A 15 4.42 -0.20 -1.75
N PHE A 16 3.50 -0.07 -2.70
CA PHE A 16 2.23 -0.78 -2.68
C PHE A 16 1.88 -1.33 -4.06
N GLY A 17 1.13 -2.43 -4.07
CA GLY A 17 0.61 -3.06 -5.28
C GLY A 17 -0.78 -3.62 -5.05
N LEU A 18 -1.63 -3.51 -6.05
CA LEU A 18 -3.00 -4.03 -6.04
C LEU A 18 -3.18 -5.02 -7.17
N ILE A 19 -3.72 -6.18 -6.82
CA ILE A 19 -4.16 -7.19 -7.78
C ILE A 19 -5.63 -7.53 -7.54
N SER A 20 -6.35 -7.88 -8.60
CA SER A 20 -7.65 -8.53 -8.49
C SER A 20 -7.50 -10.01 -8.82
N VAL A 21 -8.12 -10.87 -8.03
CA VAL A 21 -8.09 -12.32 -8.21
C VAL A 21 -9.51 -12.82 -8.47
N ASN A 22 -9.65 -13.55 -9.57
CA ASN A 22 -10.86 -14.28 -9.91
C ASN A 22 -10.47 -15.69 -10.37
N ARG A 23 -10.94 -16.73 -9.67
CA ARG A 23 -10.61 -18.15 -9.95
C ARG A 23 -9.11 -18.39 -10.14
N ASN A 24 -8.28 -17.95 -9.19
CA ASN A 24 -6.81 -18.03 -9.22
C ASN A 24 -6.12 -17.34 -10.41
N LYS A 25 -6.79 -16.46 -11.14
CA LYS A 25 -6.16 -15.63 -12.17
C LYS A 25 -5.92 -14.22 -11.62
N PRO A 26 -4.68 -13.87 -11.25
CA PRO A 26 -4.36 -12.52 -10.85
C PRO A 26 -4.40 -11.57 -12.04
N ARG A 27 -4.88 -10.35 -11.82
CA ARG A 27 -4.82 -9.24 -12.78
C ARG A 27 -4.31 -8.01 -12.06
N TYR A 28 -3.41 -7.29 -12.70
CA TYR A 28 -2.94 -6.00 -12.22
C TYR A 28 -4.12 -5.01 -12.09
N VAL A 29 -4.12 -4.24 -10.99
CA VAL A 29 -5.07 -3.15 -10.76
C VAL A 29 -4.32 -1.82 -10.72
N SER A 30 -3.36 -1.69 -9.79
CA SER A 30 -2.59 -0.46 -9.61
C SER A 30 -1.32 -0.75 -8.80
N SER A 31 -0.35 0.15 -8.82
CA SER A 31 0.84 0.10 -7.97
C SER A 31 1.46 1.48 -7.84
N GLY A 32 2.29 1.67 -6.82
CA GLY A 32 2.97 2.93 -6.60
C GLY A 32 3.93 2.90 -5.43
N THR A 33 4.54 4.06 -5.18
CA THR A 33 5.50 4.24 -4.10
C THR A 33 5.17 5.51 -3.32
N ILE A 34 4.90 5.35 -2.03
CA ILE A 34 4.70 6.45 -1.10
C ILE A 34 6.08 6.97 -0.68
N HIS A 35 6.37 8.22 -1.02
CA HIS A 35 7.62 8.89 -0.68
C HIS A 35 7.46 9.62 0.64
N LEU A 36 8.16 9.16 1.68
CA LEU A 36 8.09 9.76 3.00
C LEU A 36 9.07 10.93 3.09
N PRO A 37 8.70 12.04 3.76
CA PRO A 37 9.58 13.19 3.92
C PRO A 37 10.74 12.82 4.86
N SER A 38 11.86 12.39 4.29
CA SER A 38 12.94 11.71 5.01
C SER A 38 13.69 12.60 6.01
N LYS A 39 13.53 13.93 5.91
CA LYS A 39 14.09 14.92 6.83
C LYS A 39 13.18 15.24 8.01
N GLU A 40 11.93 14.78 7.97
CA GLU A 40 10.94 15.03 9.02
C GLU A 40 11.01 13.98 10.14
N PRO A 41 10.52 14.30 11.35
CA PRO A 41 10.39 13.36 12.45
C PRO A 41 9.58 12.12 12.06
N LEU A 42 9.82 11.00 12.77
CA LEU A 42 9.12 9.73 12.52
C LEU A 42 7.60 9.88 12.56
N SER A 43 7.06 10.66 13.50
CA SER A 43 5.61 10.90 13.64
C SER A 43 4.99 11.51 12.38
N VAL A 44 5.66 12.50 11.78
CA VAL A 44 5.21 13.14 10.53
C VAL A 44 5.24 12.15 9.38
N ARG A 45 6.31 11.36 9.27
CA ARG A 45 6.41 10.32 8.23
C ARG A 45 5.33 9.25 8.38
N LEU A 46 5.05 8.81 9.61
CA LEU A 46 3.97 7.84 9.88
C LEU A 46 2.60 8.41 9.54
N LYS A 47 2.37 9.70 9.80
CA LYS A 47 1.15 10.39 9.38
C LYS A 47 1.00 10.39 7.86
N VAL A 48 2.04 10.78 7.11
CA VAL A 48 2.03 10.75 5.64
C VAL A 48 1.77 9.34 5.13
N LEU A 49 2.44 8.33 5.69
CA LEU A 49 2.23 6.93 5.32
C LEU A 49 0.77 6.50 5.55
N PHE A 50 0.22 6.84 6.72
CA PHE A 50 -1.16 6.54 7.08
C PHE A 50 -2.16 7.19 6.13
N GLU A 51 -2.02 8.49 5.86
CA GLU A 51 -2.91 9.25 4.97
C GLU A 51 -2.85 8.69 3.54
N SER A 52 -1.65 8.46 3.01
CA SER A 52 -1.47 7.89 1.66
C SER A 52 -2.02 6.46 1.54
N LEU A 53 -1.81 5.59 2.52
CA LEU A 53 -2.39 4.25 2.49
C LEU A 53 -3.91 4.27 2.65
N THR A 54 -4.44 5.19 3.46
CA THR A 54 -5.88 5.39 3.62
C THR A 54 -6.51 5.79 2.28
N GLU A 55 -5.91 6.72 1.54
CA GLU A 55 -6.38 7.10 0.20
C GLU A 55 -6.41 5.90 -0.76
N VAL A 56 -5.37 5.05 -0.74
CA VAL A 56 -5.33 3.82 -1.55
C VAL A 56 -6.44 2.85 -1.12
N ILE A 57 -6.64 2.65 0.18
CA ILE A 57 -7.68 1.75 0.69
C ILE A 57 -9.07 2.28 0.33
N ASP A 58 -9.32 3.58 0.51
CA ASP A 58 -10.60 4.20 0.19
C ASP A 58 -10.92 4.15 -1.30
N THR A 59 -9.91 4.35 -2.15
CA THR A 59 -10.06 4.33 -3.61
C THR A 59 -10.33 2.92 -4.14
N TYR A 60 -9.59 1.92 -3.69
CA TYR A 60 -9.60 0.59 -4.30
C TYR A 60 -10.39 -0.46 -3.49
N GLN A 61 -10.79 -0.13 -2.27
CA GLN A 61 -11.57 -0.97 -1.36
C GLN A 61 -11.06 -2.43 -1.31
N PRO A 62 -9.75 -2.65 -1.03
CA PRO A 62 -9.18 -4.00 -0.99
C PRO A 62 -9.80 -4.81 0.14
N GLN A 63 -10.12 -6.08 -0.12
CA GLN A 63 -10.67 -6.99 0.88
C GLN A 63 -9.60 -7.67 1.71
N VAL A 64 -8.36 -7.70 1.20
CA VAL A 64 -7.21 -8.31 1.88
C VAL A 64 -6.01 -7.38 1.76
N ALA A 65 -5.29 -7.22 2.85
CA ALA A 65 -3.98 -6.59 2.87
C ALA A 65 -2.91 -7.63 3.25
N SER A 66 -1.78 -7.60 2.56
CA SER A 66 -0.60 -8.42 2.80
C SER A 66 0.61 -7.51 3.00
N ILE A 67 1.43 -7.81 3.99
CA ILE A 67 2.64 -7.04 4.31
C ILE A 67 3.79 -7.99 4.60
N GLU A 68 4.99 -7.63 4.16
CA GLU A 68 6.21 -8.40 4.47
C GLU A 68 6.61 -8.24 5.94
N ARG A 69 7.15 -9.30 6.54
CA ARG A 69 7.73 -9.26 7.88
C ARG A 69 9.16 -8.72 7.80
N VAL A 70 9.39 -7.57 8.41
CA VAL A 70 10.71 -6.94 8.62
C VAL A 70 11.39 -7.41 9.90
#